data_AF-A0A6P6TKU5-F1
#
_entry.id   AF-A0A6P6TKU5-F1
#
_cell.length_a   1.000
_cell.length_b   1.000
_cell.length_c   1.000
_cell.angle_alpha   90.00
_cell.angle_beta   90.00
_cell.angle_gamma   90.00
#
_symmetry.space_group_name_H-M   'P 1'
#
loop_
_entity.id
_entity.type
_entity.pdbx_description
1 polymer ?
#
loop_
_entity_poly.entity_id
_entity_poly.type
_entity_poly.pdbx_seq_one_letter_code
_entity_poly.pdbx_strand_id
1 'polypeptide(L)'
;MKEATRLTCYLPIIIVLAADLCVGIRFSAQLSEGSITDTANQQQLQTAVFALGSFWRSEAVFGCLDGVVRTTVGYAGGSKTNPEYRSLGDHAESVQIEYDPKLITFKQLLEVFWTSHDSRQVFGQGPDVGNQYRSIVFTNGTEESRLASVSKEREQTRSKSGIVTTQIQQLGTFYPAEPDHQKFELKRNPFLLQLMGNLPEEELEKSSLAAKLNGYAAELCPPRLQKRIHPKINDILRKGWPILREV
;
A
#
# COMPACT_ATOMS: atom_id res chain seq x y z
N MET A 1 11.69 0.53 79.30
CA MET A 1 11.99 -0.19 80.56
C MET A 1 12.21 -1.66 80.25
N LYS A 2 13.44 -2.13 80.51
CA LYS A 2 13.89 -3.52 80.76
C LYS A 2 13.83 -4.55 79.62
N GLU A 3 15.05 -4.88 79.16
CA GLU A 3 15.46 -6.19 78.62
C GLU A 3 15.10 -7.35 79.55
N ALA A 4 14.94 -8.56 78.99
CA ALA A 4 15.47 -9.79 79.59
C ALA A 4 15.43 -10.97 78.61
N THR A 5 16.60 -11.31 78.09
CA THR A 5 17.04 -12.58 77.52
C THR A 5 16.73 -13.77 78.43
N ARG A 6 16.32 -14.94 77.89
CA ARG A 6 16.78 -16.26 78.37
C ARG A 6 16.79 -17.32 77.25
N LEU A 7 18.01 -17.82 77.01
CA LEU A 7 18.35 -19.09 76.34
C LEU A 7 17.68 -20.29 77.02
N THR A 8 17.42 -21.36 76.25
CA THR A 8 17.67 -22.75 76.68
C THR A 8 17.84 -23.67 75.47
N CYS A 9 19.01 -24.31 75.41
CA CYS A 9 19.39 -25.38 74.49
C CYS A 9 18.70 -26.69 74.84
N TYR A 10 18.31 -27.51 73.86
CA TYR A 10 18.40 -28.99 73.89
C TYR A 10 18.44 -29.56 72.46
N LEU A 11 19.57 -30.18 72.11
CA LEU A 11 19.74 -31.19 71.05
C LEU A 11 19.61 -32.59 71.71
N PRO A 12 19.60 -33.73 71.00
CA PRO A 12 19.00 -34.07 69.70
C PRO A 12 18.23 -35.42 69.77
N ILE A 13 17.37 -35.74 68.80
CA ILE A 13 17.00 -37.16 68.54
C ILE A 13 17.07 -37.41 67.04
N ILE A 14 18.11 -38.16 66.66
CA ILE A 14 18.27 -38.79 65.36
C ILE A 14 17.50 -40.11 65.41
N ILE A 15 16.52 -40.28 64.52
CA ILE A 15 15.99 -41.60 64.15
C ILE A 15 16.17 -41.75 62.64
N VAL A 16 16.94 -42.77 62.28
CA VAL A 16 17.22 -43.25 60.93
C VAL A 16 16.20 -44.33 60.57
N LEU A 17 15.49 -44.17 59.45
CA LEU A 17 14.86 -45.24 58.65
C LEU A 17 14.89 -44.76 57.19
N ALA A 18 15.86 -45.22 56.38
CA ALA A 18 15.78 -46.38 55.47
C ALA A 18 14.68 -46.24 54.41
N ALA A 19 15.04 -45.76 53.20
CA ALA A 19 15.04 -46.51 51.92
C ALA A 19 13.62 -46.73 51.34
N ASP A 20 13.28 -46.53 50.07
CA ASP A 20 14.05 -46.39 48.83
C ASP A 20 13.08 -45.89 47.71
N LEU A 21 13.67 -45.46 46.60
CA LEU A 21 13.09 -45.28 45.25
C LEU A 21 11.81 -44.45 45.06
N CYS A 22 12.01 -43.22 44.61
CA CYS A 22 11.36 -42.74 43.39
C CYS A 22 12.32 -41.82 42.64
N VAL A 23 12.88 -42.33 41.55
CA VAL A 23 13.72 -41.60 40.60
C VAL A 23 12.86 -40.51 39.96
N GLY A 24 12.95 -39.30 40.49
CA GLY A 24 12.47 -38.08 39.85
C GLY A 24 13.68 -37.29 39.36
N ILE A 25 14.13 -37.56 38.13
CA ILE A 25 15.07 -36.66 37.45
C ILE A 25 14.31 -35.34 37.28
N ARG A 26 14.69 -34.33 38.08
CA ARG A 26 14.30 -32.95 37.83
C ARG A 26 15.04 -32.47 36.59
N PHE A 27 14.43 -32.71 35.42
CA PHE A 27 14.80 -31.98 34.22
C PHE A 27 14.42 -30.51 34.46
N SER A 28 15.43 -29.65 34.63
CA SER A 28 15.24 -28.23 34.35
C SER A 28 14.86 -28.13 32.88
N ALA A 29 13.57 -27.96 32.62
CA ALA A 29 13.06 -27.58 31.31
C ALA A 29 13.53 -26.14 31.04
N GLN A 30 14.79 -26.01 30.63
CA GLN A 30 15.27 -24.84 29.93
C GLN A 30 14.71 -24.95 28.52
N LEU A 31 13.42 -24.64 28.38
CA LEU A 31 12.85 -24.28 27.09
C LEU A 31 13.55 -22.98 26.70
N SER A 32 14.64 -23.14 25.95
CA SER A 32 15.05 -22.15 24.98
C SER A 32 13.82 -21.91 24.12
N GLU A 33 13.07 -20.85 24.42
CA GLU A 33 12.28 -20.13 23.43
C GLU A 33 13.28 -19.63 22.39
N GLY A 34 13.70 -20.55 21.53
CA GLY A 34 14.12 -20.20 20.19
C GLY A 34 12.89 -19.58 19.58
N SER A 35 12.78 -18.27 19.74
CA SER A 35 12.09 -17.44 18.78
C SER A 35 12.66 -17.85 17.44
N ILE A 36 11.94 -18.73 16.75
CA ILE A 36 11.95 -18.71 15.29
C ILE A 36 11.34 -17.36 14.99
N THR A 37 12.17 -16.31 15.07
CA THR A 37 12.00 -15.13 14.24
C THR A 37 12.11 -15.71 12.84
N ASP A 38 10.97 -16.18 12.35
CA ASP A 38 10.72 -16.36 10.94
C ASP A 38 10.96 -14.96 10.38
N THR A 39 12.21 -14.73 9.97
CA THR A 39 12.64 -13.51 9.32
C THR A 39 12.15 -13.68 7.89
N ALA A 40 10.83 -13.80 7.75
CA ALA A 40 10.09 -13.71 6.53
C ALA A 40 10.27 -12.27 6.08
N ASN A 41 11.40 -12.03 5.41
CA ASN A 41 11.64 -11.03 4.39
C ASN A 41 10.54 -9.96 4.40
N GLN A 42 10.61 -9.00 5.32
CA GLN A 42 9.75 -7.82 5.23
C GLN A 42 10.15 -7.14 3.94
N GLN A 43 9.43 -7.46 2.86
CA GLN A 43 9.59 -6.80 1.57
C GLN A 43 9.27 -5.34 1.82
N GLN A 44 10.32 -4.53 1.90
CA GLN A 44 10.17 -3.11 2.10
C GLN A 44 9.54 -2.54 0.83
N LEU A 45 8.22 -2.33 0.90
CA LEU A 45 7.49 -1.64 -0.15
C LEU A 45 8.03 -0.21 -0.29
N GLN A 46 7.99 0.28 -1.52
CA GLN A 46 8.33 1.66 -1.84
C GLN A 46 7.06 2.41 -2.24
N THR A 47 7.13 3.73 -2.15
CA THR A 47 6.00 4.62 -2.43
C THR A 47 6.37 5.59 -3.54
N ALA A 48 5.51 5.71 -4.55
CA ALA A 48 5.56 6.76 -5.56
C ALA A 48 4.29 7.62 -5.47
N VAL A 49 4.40 8.92 -5.74
CA VAL A 49 3.23 9.83 -5.77
C VAL A 49 3.24 10.64 -7.07
N PHE A 50 2.11 10.64 -7.78
CA PHE A 50 1.94 11.36 -9.03
C PHE A 50 0.63 12.15 -9.06
N ALA A 51 0.59 13.24 -9.82
CA ALA A 51 -0.63 13.91 -10.26
C ALA A 51 -0.67 13.90 -11.79
N LEU A 52 -1.78 13.45 -12.39
CA LEU A 52 -1.89 13.26 -13.84
C LEU A 52 -3.32 13.37 -14.36
N GLY A 53 -4.08 14.33 -13.81
CA GLY A 53 -5.50 14.52 -14.08
C GLY A 53 -6.38 14.01 -12.96
N SER A 54 -7.63 13.65 -13.28
CA SER A 54 -8.54 13.05 -12.29
C SER A 54 -7.89 11.85 -11.59
N PHE A 55 -7.88 11.90 -10.26
CA PHE A 55 -7.30 10.84 -9.46
C PHE A 55 -8.03 9.49 -9.55
N TRP A 56 -9.31 9.45 -9.96
CA TRP A 56 -10.05 8.19 -10.11
C TRP A 56 -9.49 7.35 -11.25
N ARG A 57 -9.26 8.01 -12.40
CA ARG A 57 -8.59 7.40 -13.54
C ARG A 57 -7.14 7.07 -13.19
N SER A 58 -6.45 7.99 -12.52
CA SER A 58 -5.05 7.80 -12.10
C SER A 58 -4.90 6.56 -11.21
N GLU A 59 -5.75 6.38 -10.21
CA GLU A 59 -5.76 5.21 -9.33
C GLU A 59 -5.98 3.92 -10.11
N ALA A 60 -6.97 3.91 -11.00
CA ALA A 60 -7.31 2.74 -11.81
C ALA A 60 -6.17 2.33 -12.75
N VAL A 61 -5.44 3.29 -13.34
CA VAL A 61 -4.26 3.04 -14.18
C VAL A 61 -3.19 2.25 -13.42
N PHE A 62 -2.83 2.69 -12.20
CA PHE A 62 -1.72 2.08 -11.46
C PHE A 62 -2.15 0.84 -10.67
N GLY A 63 -3.39 0.78 -10.17
CA GLY A 63 -3.85 -0.29 -9.30
C GLY A 63 -3.82 -1.68 -9.92
N CYS A 64 -3.85 -1.77 -11.26
CA CYS A 64 -3.81 -3.02 -12.00
C CYS A 64 -2.42 -3.38 -12.57
N LEU A 65 -1.33 -2.81 -12.04
CA LEU A 65 0.02 -3.19 -12.43
C LEU A 65 0.54 -4.32 -11.55
N ASP A 66 1.21 -5.30 -12.17
CA ASP A 66 1.94 -6.32 -11.41
C ASP A 66 3.05 -5.63 -10.58
N GLY A 67 3.12 -5.97 -9.29
CA GLY A 67 4.04 -5.34 -8.34
C GLY A 67 3.45 -4.15 -7.58
N VAL A 68 2.32 -3.57 -8.02
CA VAL A 68 1.58 -2.60 -7.22
C VAL A 68 0.75 -3.33 -6.16
N VAL A 69 0.94 -2.92 -4.91
CA VAL A 69 0.33 -3.54 -3.74
C VAL A 69 -0.88 -2.75 -3.28
N ARG A 70 -0.78 -1.43 -3.20
CA ARG A 70 -1.88 -0.54 -2.80
C ARG A 70 -1.83 0.76 -3.60
N THR A 71 -3.00 1.36 -3.75
CA THR A 71 -3.16 2.72 -4.28
C THR A 71 -4.07 3.51 -3.36
N THR A 72 -3.78 4.79 -3.20
CA THR A 72 -4.60 5.71 -2.41
C THR A 72 -4.67 7.03 -3.17
N VAL A 73 -5.88 7.56 -3.37
CA VAL A 73 -6.05 8.90 -3.95
C VAL A 73 -6.02 9.97 -2.87
N GLY A 74 -5.59 11.17 -3.25
CA GLY A 74 -5.40 12.26 -2.30
C GLY A 74 -4.95 13.55 -2.95
N TYR A 75 -4.41 14.43 -2.13
CA TYR A 75 -4.05 15.81 -2.47
C TYR A 75 -2.61 16.09 -2.08
N ALA A 76 -1.82 16.61 -3.01
CA ALA A 76 -0.40 16.94 -2.77
C ALA A 76 0.05 18.16 -3.59
N GLY A 77 1.21 18.72 -3.24
CA GLY A 77 1.83 19.82 -3.97
C GLY A 77 1.26 21.22 -3.70
N GLY A 78 0.42 21.35 -2.68
CA GLY A 78 -0.09 22.62 -2.19
C GLY A 78 0.39 22.95 -0.77
N SER A 79 -0.05 24.09 -0.27
CA SER A 79 0.30 24.67 1.04
C SER A 79 -0.86 24.61 2.04
N LYS A 80 -2.09 24.35 1.59
CA LYS A 80 -3.26 24.25 2.48
C LYS A 80 -3.15 23.02 3.38
N THR A 81 -3.35 23.19 4.68
CA THR A 81 -3.46 22.06 5.61
C THR A 81 -4.84 21.42 5.54
N ASN A 82 -4.90 20.09 5.60
CA ASN A 82 -6.13 19.29 5.56
C ASN A 82 -7.07 19.72 4.40
N PRO A 83 -6.60 19.66 3.13
CA PRO A 83 -7.46 19.88 1.97
C PRO A 83 -8.57 18.82 1.91
N GLU A 84 -9.70 19.20 1.34
CA GLU A 84 -10.86 18.35 1.07
C GLU A 84 -11.31 18.61 -0.39
N TYR A 85 -12.09 17.71 -0.98
CA TYR A 85 -12.44 17.78 -2.40
C TYR A 85 -13.05 19.13 -2.82
N ARG A 86 -13.88 19.73 -1.95
CA ARG A 86 -14.54 21.02 -2.20
C ARG A 86 -13.66 22.24 -1.88
N SER A 87 -12.49 22.03 -1.28
CA SER A 87 -11.60 23.09 -0.83
C SER A 87 -10.13 22.62 -0.86
N LEU A 88 -9.62 22.37 -2.06
CA LEU A 88 -8.28 21.82 -2.30
C LEU A 88 -7.16 22.86 -2.11
N GLY A 89 -7.48 24.15 -2.26
CA GLY A 89 -6.46 25.20 -2.34
C GLY A 89 -5.61 25.06 -3.60
N ASP A 90 -4.30 25.02 -3.43
CA ASP A 90 -3.28 24.86 -4.48
C ASP A 90 -2.82 23.41 -4.68
N HIS A 91 -3.42 22.44 -3.97
CA HIS A 91 -3.12 21.02 -4.17
C HIS A 91 -3.52 20.53 -5.58
N ALA A 92 -2.87 19.46 -6.02
CA ALA A 92 -3.29 18.66 -7.17
C ALA A 92 -3.94 17.37 -6.70
N GLU A 93 -4.92 16.89 -7.45
CA GLU A 93 -5.39 15.51 -7.35
C GLU A 93 -4.24 14.57 -7.66
N SER A 94 -3.96 13.67 -6.72
CA SER A 94 -2.76 12.85 -6.71
C SER A 94 -3.09 11.41 -6.36
N VAL A 95 -2.26 10.49 -6.82
CA VAL A 95 -2.30 9.06 -6.47
C VAL A 95 -0.99 8.69 -5.79
N GLN A 96 -1.09 8.08 -4.61
CA GLN A 96 0.00 7.38 -3.93
C GLN A 96 -0.05 5.90 -4.30
N ILE A 97 1.10 5.35 -4.67
CA ILE A 97 1.25 3.97 -5.15
C ILE A 97 2.28 3.30 -4.25
N GLU A 98 1.86 2.28 -3.52
CA GLU A 98 2.76 1.40 -2.79
C GLU A 98 3.06 0.16 -3.63
N TYR A 99 4.34 -0.14 -3.85
CA TYR A 99 4.77 -1.17 -4.78
C TYR A 99 5.97 -1.98 -4.26
N ASP A 100 6.09 -3.22 -4.73
CA ASP A 100 7.27 -4.05 -4.51
C ASP A 100 8.35 -3.73 -5.55
N PRO A 101 9.48 -3.12 -5.16
CA PRO A 101 10.55 -2.75 -6.08
C PRO A 101 11.22 -3.95 -6.77
N LYS A 102 10.99 -5.18 -6.29
CA LYS A 102 11.46 -6.42 -6.95
C LYS A 102 10.60 -6.80 -8.15
N LEU A 103 9.36 -6.33 -8.22
CA LEU A 103 8.39 -6.66 -9.26
C LEU A 103 8.17 -5.51 -10.24
N ILE A 104 8.14 -4.28 -9.75
CA ILE A 104 8.02 -3.08 -10.58
C ILE A 104 8.93 -1.97 -10.05
N THR A 105 9.60 -1.28 -10.96
CA THR A 105 10.54 -0.20 -10.60
C THR A 105 9.89 1.17 -10.75
N PHE A 106 10.42 2.18 -10.05
CA PHE A 106 10.02 3.57 -10.24
C PHE A 106 10.09 4.03 -11.71
N LYS A 107 11.09 3.54 -12.48
CA LYS A 107 11.21 3.83 -13.91
C LYS A 107 10.01 3.30 -14.72
N GLN A 108 9.53 2.10 -14.41
CA GLN A 108 8.35 1.53 -15.06
C GLN A 108 7.07 2.28 -14.66
N LEU A 109 6.98 2.72 -13.40
CA LEU A 109 5.88 3.59 -12.97
C LEU A 109 5.89 4.93 -13.72
N LEU A 110 7.07 5.53 -13.95
CA LEU A 110 7.22 6.72 -14.79
C LEU A 110 6.79 6.45 -16.25
N GLU A 111 7.16 5.31 -16.82
CA GLU A 111 6.72 4.93 -18.17
C GLU A 111 5.20 4.87 -18.28
N VAL A 112 4.53 4.26 -17.29
CA VAL A 112 3.06 4.25 -17.22
C VAL A 112 2.53 5.68 -17.11
N PHE A 113 3.04 6.47 -16.15
CA PHE A 113 2.68 7.87 -15.95
C PHE A 113 2.68 8.66 -17.27
N TRP A 114 3.78 8.61 -18.04
CA TRP A 114 3.90 9.35 -19.31
C TRP A 114 2.93 8.88 -20.40
N THR A 115 2.53 7.60 -20.39
CA THR A 115 1.58 7.05 -21.38
C THR A 115 0.12 7.20 -20.99
N SER A 116 -0.17 7.61 -19.75
CA SER A 116 -1.53 7.63 -19.20
C SER A 116 -2.22 8.99 -19.25
N HIS A 117 -1.52 10.05 -19.66
CA HIS A 117 -2.06 11.40 -19.78
C HIS A 117 -1.27 12.23 -20.82
N ASP A 118 -1.77 13.41 -21.14
CA ASP A 118 -1.08 14.39 -22.00
C ASP A 118 -0.21 15.29 -21.14
N SER A 119 1.08 14.97 -21.08
CA SER A 119 2.08 15.72 -20.33
C SER A 119 2.39 17.13 -20.86
N ARG A 120 1.74 17.55 -21.96
CA ARG A 120 1.89 18.86 -22.58
C ARG A 120 0.64 19.74 -22.37
N GLN A 121 -0.46 19.16 -21.90
CA GLN A 121 -1.65 19.91 -21.54
C GLN A 121 -1.38 20.76 -20.29
N VAL A 122 -1.88 21.99 -20.30
CA VAL A 122 -1.78 22.93 -19.18
C VAL A 122 -3.16 23.23 -18.63
N PHE A 123 -3.23 23.47 -17.31
CA PHE A 123 -4.47 23.85 -16.62
C PHE A 123 -5.63 22.84 -16.80
N GLY A 124 -5.31 21.56 -16.92
CA GLY A 124 -6.31 20.51 -17.09
C GLY A 124 -5.70 19.22 -17.61
N GLN A 125 -6.53 18.18 -17.68
CA GLN A 125 -6.20 16.92 -18.32
C GLN A 125 -7.42 16.33 -19.01
N GLY A 126 -7.37 16.16 -20.33
CA GLY A 126 -8.51 15.73 -21.13
C GLY A 126 -9.72 16.65 -20.91
N PRO A 127 -10.89 16.12 -20.50
CA PRO A 127 -12.09 16.92 -20.24
C PRO A 127 -12.03 17.70 -18.91
N ASP A 128 -11.11 17.36 -18.01
CA ASP A 128 -11.02 17.94 -16.67
C ASP A 128 -10.23 19.25 -16.73
N VAL A 129 -10.88 20.36 -16.36
CA VAL A 129 -10.31 21.71 -16.44
C VAL A 129 -10.03 22.24 -15.04
N GLY A 130 -8.83 22.79 -14.85
CA GLY A 130 -8.41 23.41 -13.60
C GLY A 130 -7.00 23.03 -13.18
N ASN A 131 -6.40 23.88 -12.34
CA ASN A 131 -5.04 23.67 -11.84
C ASN A 131 -4.91 22.39 -10.98
N GLN A 132 -6.01 21.89 -10.40
CA GLN A 132 -6.03 20.65 -9.62
C GLN A 132 -5.68 19.40 -10.43
N TYR A 133 -5.85 19.44 -11.76
CA TYR A 133 -5.63 18.31 -12.67
C TYR A 133 -4.25 18.35 -13.37
N ARG A 134 -3.36 19.25 -12.94
CA ARG A 134 -2.04 19.43 -13.55
C ARG A 134 -1.14 18.21 -13.37
N SER A 135 -0.19 18.04 -14.30
CA SER A 135 0.78 16.95 -14.28
C SER A 135 1.96 17.23 -13.33
N ILE A 136 2.21 16.34 -12.37
CA ILE A 136 3.31 16.43 -11.40
C ILE A 136 3.88 15.04 -11.10
N VAL A 137 5.21 14.94 -11.09
CA VAL A 137 5.94 13.84 -10.48
C VAL A 137 6.48 14.32 -9.14
N PHE A 138 5.97 13.75 -8.04
CA PHE A 138 6.52 14.00 -6.72
C PHE A 138 7.64 13.01 -6.44
N THR A 139 8.73 13.49 -5.83
CA THR A 139 9.94 12.70 -5.61
C THR A 139 10.36 12.76 -4.15
N ASN A 140 10.88 11.65 -3.64
CA ASN A 140 11.38 11.51 -2.29
C ASN A 140 12.90 11.24 -2.31
N GLY A 141 13.68 12.30 -2.51
CA GLY A 141 15.14 12.25 -2.49
C GLY A 141 15.77 12.20 -3.89
N THR A 142 17.11 12.17 -3.90
CA THR A 142 17.89 12.52 -5.09
C THR A 142 17.77 11.54 -6.23
N GLU A 143 17.60 10.24 -5.96
CA GLU A 143 17.52 9.22 -7.01
C GLU A 143 16.20 9.32 -7.79
N GLU A 144 15.06 9.47 -7.12
CA GLU A 144 13.77 9.67 -7.80
C GLU A 144 13.77 10.98 -8.60
N SER A 145 14.30 12.08 -8.06
CA SER A 145 14.42 13.35 -8.79
C SER A 145 15.28 13.22 -10.04
N ARG A 146 16.38 12.45 -9.98
CA ARG A 146 17.25 12.18 -11.13
C ARG A 146 16.52 11.34 -12.18
N LEU A 147 15.85 10.27 -11.76
CA LEU A 147 15.09 9.38 -12.64
C LEU A 147 13.92 10.11 -13.32
N ALA A 148 13.17 10.90 -12.56
CA ALA A 148 12.08 11.74 -13.06
C ALA A 148 12.59 12.73 -14.12
N SER A 149 13.68 13.44 -13.84
CA SER A 149 14.28 14.41 -14.76
C SER A 149 14.70 13.77 -16.08
N VAL A 150 15.45 12.66 -16.02
CA VAL A 150 15.86 11.92 -17.23
C VAL A 150 14.65 11.39 -18.00
N SER A 151 13.62 10.91 -17.31
CA SER A 151 12.39 10.42 -17.96
C SER A 151 11.62 11.55 -18.65
N LYS A 152 11.59 12.75 -18.05
CA LYS A 152 10.97 13.95 -18.63
C LYS A 152 11.69 14.42 -19.89
N GLU A 153 13.03 14.42 -19.87
CA GLU A 153 13.84 14.70 -21.07
C GLU A 153 13.53 13.71 -22.19
N ARG A 154 13.45 12.41 -21.86
CA ARG A 154 13.08 11.37 -22.83
C ARG A 154 11.68 11.61 -23.41
N GLU A 155 10.71 11.93 -22.57
CA GLU A 155 9.33 12.25 -23.01
C GLU A 155 9.30 13.48 -23.91
N GLN A 156 10.10 14.51 -23.62
CA GLN A 156 10.23 15.69 -24.46
C GLN A 156 10.75 15.32 -25.86
N THR A 157 11.65 14.35 -25.99
CA THR A 157 12.18 13.92 -27.31
C THR A 157 11.19 13.12 -28.15
N ARG A 158 10.11 12.58 -27.57
CA ARG A 158 9.12 11.77 -28.31
C ARG A 158 8.28 12.56 -29.30
N SER A 159 8.17 13.87 -29.12
CA SER A 159 7.46 14.76 -30.03
C SER A 159 8.16 16.11 -30.12
N LYS A 160 8.28 16.63 -31.34
CA LYS A 160 8.76 17.99 -31.60
C LYS A 160 7.68 19.05 -31.40
N SER A 161 6.44 18.64 -31.18
CA SER A 161 5.32 19.54 -30.92
C SER A 161 5.06 19.64 -29.42
N GLY A 162 4.99 20.88 -28.92
CA GLY A 162 4.71 21.19 -27.53
C GLY A 162 5.85 20.88 -26.55
N ILE A 163 5.80 21.56 -25.41
CA ILE A 163 6.73 21.40 -24.30
C ILE A 163 6.06 20.51 -23.25
N VAL A 164 6.80 19.56 -22.69
CA VAL A 164 6.36 18.76 -21.54
C VAL A 164 6.29 19.67 -20.31
N THR A 165 5.08 19.93 -19.83
CA THR A 165 4.77 20.89 -18.77
C THR A 165 4.75 20.25 -17.38
N THR A 166 4.85 18.92 -17.30
CA THR A 166 4.92 18.17 -16.04
C THR A 166 5.93 18.75 -15.06
N GLN A 167 5.48 19.02 -13.84
CA GLN A 167 6.33 19.51 -12.76
C GLN A 167 7.08 18.34 -12.11
N ILE A 168 8.32 18.54 -11.70
CA ILE A 168 9.05 17.61 -10.83
C ILE A 168 9.29 18.33 -9.52
N GLN A 169 8.75 17.80 -8.43
CA GLN A 169 8.74 18.46 -7.12
C GLN A 169 9.14 17.49 -6.02
N GLN A 170 9.73 18.01 -4.94
CA GLN A 170 9.89 17.24 -3.71
C GLN A 170 8.50 16.97 -3.12
N LEU A 171 8.24 15.74 -2.70
CA LEU A 171 7.00 15.41 -2.00
C LEU A 171 6.99 16.12 -0.63
N GLY A 172 5.99 16.98 -0.42
CA GLY A 172 5.64 17.51 0.91
C GLY A 172 4.70 16.56 1.64
N THR A 173 3.61 17.08 2.21
CA THR A 173 2.56 16.23 2.80
C THR A 173 1.61 15.73 1.72
N PHE A 174 1.34 14.43 1.73
CA PHE A 174 0.22 13.82 1.01
C PHE A 174 -0.97 13.70 1.95
N TYR A 175 -2.12 14.22 1.53
CA TYR A 175 -3.37 14.13 2.28
C TYR A 175 -4.30 13.13 1.58
N PRO A 176 -4.58 11.95 2.17
CA PRO A 176 -5.57 11.03 1.61
C PRO A 176 -6.92 11.73 1.41
N ALA A 177 -7.54 11.49 0.27
CA ALA A 177 -8.89 11.98 -0.01
C ALA A 177 -9.92 11.16 0.77
N GLU A 178 -11.14 11.68 0.81
CA GLU A 178 -12.30 11.08 1.47
C GLU A 178 -12.56 9.65 0.96
N PRO A 179 -13.11 8.75 1.80
CA PRO A 179 -13.33 7.36 1.43
C PRO A 179 -14.12 7.19 0.13
N ASP A 180 -15.11 8.05 -0.13
CA ASP A 180 -15.93 8.02 -1.34
C ASP A 180 -15.11 8.13 -2.65
N HIS A 181 -13.89 8.67 -2.59
CA HIS A 181 -12.99 8.77 -3.74
C HIS A 181 -12.07 7.56 -3.91
N GLN A 182 -11.89 6.73 -2.89
CA GLN A 182 -11.03 5.57 -2.94
C GLN A 182 -11.69 4.43 -3.73
N LYS A 183 -10.94 3.78 -4.62
CA LYS A 183 -11.41 2.64 -5.44
C LYS A 183 -12.70 2.97 -6.20
N PHE A 184 -12.82 4.19 -6.71
CA PHE A 184 -14.05 4.75 -7.26
C PHE A 184 -14.73 3.87 -8.32
N GLU A 185 -13.97 3.34 -9.28
CA GLU A 185 -14.54 2.52 -10.37
C GLU A 185 -14.98 1.14 -9.88
N LEU A 186 -14.27 0.55 -8.92
CA LEU A 186 -14.72 -0.67 -8.25
C LEU A 186 -16.02 -0.43 -7.47
N LYS A 187 -16.13 0.68 -6.72
CA LYS A 187 -17.32 0.99 -5.92
C LYS A 187 -18.58 1.17 -6.76
N ARG A 188 -18.42 1.62 -8.01
CA ARG A 188 -19.49 1.73 -9.00
C ARG A 188 -19.90 0.40 -9.62
N ASN A 189 -19.23 -0.70 -9.27
CA ASN A 189 -19.52 -2.05 -9.74
C ASN A 189 -19.94 -2.96 -8.56
N PRO A 190 -21.24 -2.98 -8.20
CA PRO A 190 -21.74 -3.78 -7.07
C PRO A 190 -21.45 -5.28 -7.20
N PHE A 191 -21.40 -5.78 -8.44
CA PHE A 191 -21.10 -7.18 -8.71
C PHE A 191 -19.67 -7.54 -8.29
N LEU A 192 -18.68 -6.73 -8.65
CA LEU A 192 -17.29 -6.96 -8.25
C LEU A 192 -17.08 -6.84 -6.73
N LEU A 193 -17.77 -5.89 -6.07
CA LEU A 193 -17.77 -5.78 -4.61
C LEU A 193 -18.32 -7.05 -3.95
N GLN A 194 -19.43 -7.58 -4.47
CA GLN A 194 -20.00 -8.82 -3.95
C GLN A 194 -19.05 -10.00 -4.15
N LEU A 195 -18.38 -10.09 -5.30
CA LEU A 195 -17.42 -11.16 -5.57
C LEU A 195 -16.23 -11.15 -4.60
N MET A 196 -15.79 -9.99 -4.12
CA MET A 196 -14.72 -9.88 -3.12
C MET A 196 -15.22 -9.95 -1.67
N GLY A 197 -16.52 -10.17 -1.45
CA GLY A 197 -17.10 -10.36 -0.13
C GLY A 197 -17.54 -9.07 0.59
N ASN A 198 -17.77 -7.97 -0.14
CA ASN A 198 -18.23 -6.69 0.42
C ASN A 198 -17.39 -6.22 1.62
N LEU A 199 -16.09 -6.07 1.39
CA LEU A 199 -15.15 -5.63 2.42
C LEU A 199 -15.60 -4.31 3.05
N PRO A 200 -15.41 -4.11 4.36
CA PRO A 200 -15.60 -2.80 4.97
C PRO A 200 -14.61 -1.79 4.37
N GLU A 201 -14.97 -0.51 4.41
CA GLU A 201 -14.26 0.57 3.74
C GLU A 201 -12.74 0.58 4.04
N GLU A 202 -12.37 0.45 5.31
CA GLU A 202 -10.96 0.45 5.72
C GLU A 202 -10.15 -0.73 5.13
N GLU A 203 -10.78 -1.90 4.98
CA GLU A 203 -10.15 -3.07 4.38
C GLU A 203 -10.10 -2.97 2.85
N LEU A 204 -11.14 -2.39 2.24
CA LEU A 204 -11.20 -2.15 0.80
C LEU A 204 -10.06 -1.23 0.35
N GLU A 205 -9.82 -0.14 1.08
CA GLU A 205 -8.75 0.82 0.78
C GLU A 205 -7.36 0.17 0.82
N LYS A 206 -7.12 -0.72 1.79
CA LYS A 206 -5.84 -1.41 2.02
C LYS A 206 -5.65 -2.66 1.15
N SER A 207 -6.67 -3.07 0.40
CA SER A 207 -6.67 -4.33 -0.35
C SER A 207 -5.96 -4.22 -1.70
N SER A 208 -4.95 -5.09 -1.91
CA SER A 208 -4.31 -5.26 -3.22
C SER A 208 -5.27 -5.78 -4.27
N LEU A 209 -6.21 -6.66 -3.89
CA LEU A 209 -7.25 -7.13 -4.79
C LEU A 209 -8.16 -5.96 -5.22
N ALA A 210 -8.52 -5.08 -4.29
CA ALA A 210 -9.35 -3.92 -4.60
C ALA A 210 -8.64 -2.96 -5.57
N ALA A 211 -7.33 -2.72 -5.39
CA ALA A 211 -6.54 -1.93 -6.34
C ALA A 211 -6.59 -2.51 -7.76
N LYS A 212 -6.41 -3.83 -7.90
CA LYS A 212 -6.47 -4.51 -9.21
C LYS A 212 -7.87 -4.48 -9.80
N LEU A 213 -8.90 -4.74 -8.99
CA LEU A 213 -10.29 -4.75 -9.45
C LEU A 213 -10.82 -3.36 -9.77
N ASN A 214 -10.28 -2.29 -9.15
CA ASN A 214 -10.56 -0.91 -9.55
C ASN A 214 -10.07 -0.63 -10.96
N GLY A 215 -8.82 -0.98 -11.28
CA GLY A 215 -8.31 -0.87 -12.66
C GLY A 215 -9.02 -1.79 -13.65
N TYR A 216 -9.51 -2.95 -13.19
CA TYR A 216 -10.29 -3.86 -14.02
C TYR A 216 -11.67 -3.30 -14.34
N ALA A 217 -12.37 -2.75 -13.34
CA ALA A 217 -13.67 -2.10 -13.51
C ALA A 217 -13.58 -0.89 -14.46
N ALA A 218 -12.43 -0.20 -14.47
CA ALA A 218 -12.16 0.90 -15.38
C ALA A 218 -11.73 0.48 -16.79
N GLU A 219 -11.57 -0.83 -17.05
CA GLU A 219 -11.01 -1.38 -18.30
C GLU A 219 -9.57 -0.93 -18.61
N LEU A 220 -8.81 -0.53 -17.59
CA LEU A 220 -7.44 -0.01 -17.72
C LEU A 220 -6.35 -1.04 -17.39
N CYS A 221 -6.74 -2.26 -16.98
CA CYS A 221 -5.80 -3.34 -16.76
C CYS A 221 -5.04 -3.76 -18.03
N PRO A 222 -3.74 -4.11 -17.93
CA PRO A 222 -3.03 -4.73 -19.03
C PRO A 222 -3.69 -6.04 -19.51
N PRO A 223 -3.65 -6.39 -20.81
CA PRO A 223 -4.31 -7.58 -21.35
C PRO A 223 -3.91 -8.89 -20.64
N ARG A 224 -2.66 -8.99 -20.16
CA ARG A 224 -2.17 -10.15 -19.41
C ARG A 224 -2.94 -10.35 -18.10
N LEU A 225 -3.24 -9.27 -17.38
CA LEU A 225 -3.96 -9.36 -16.11
C LEU A 225 -5.46 -9.54 -16.35
N GLN A 226 -6.04 -8.91 -17.38
CA GLN A 226 -7.40 -9.23 -17.80
C GLN A 226 -7.58 -10.74 -18.05
N LYS A 227 -6.63 -11.40 -18.73
CA LYS A 227 -6.66 -12.86 -18.97
C LYS A 227 -6.52 -13.72 -17.69
N ARG A 228 -6.03 -13.17 -16.57
CA ARG A 228 -6.02 -13.86 -15.26
C ARG A 228 -7.32 -13.64 -14.49
N ILE A 229 -7.89 -12.43 -14.55
CA ILE A 229 -9.10 -12.05 -13.79
C ILE A 229 -10.35 -12.69 -14.41
N HIS A 230 -10.55 -12.56 -15.74
CA HIS A 230 -11.78 -13.03 -16.41
C HIS A 230 -12.10 -14.51 -16.13
N PRO A 231 -11.15 -15.47 -16.27
CA PRO A 231 -11.46 -16.88 -16.02
C PRO A 231 -11.83 -17.16 -14.56
N LYS A 232 -11.19 -16.47 -13.60
CA LYS A 232 -11.50 -16.62 -12.17
C LYS A 232 -12.92 -16.14 -11.87
N ILE A 233 -13.31 -14.97 -12.39
CA ILE A 233 -14.67 -14.45 -12.25
C ILE A 233 -15.69 -15.42 -12.87
N ASN A 234 -15.43 -15.89 -14.09
CA ASN A 234 -16.30 -16.82 -14.80
C ASN A 234 -16.44 -18.17 -14.07
N ASP A 235 -15.37 -18.66 -13.45
CA ASP A 235 -15.41 -19.89 -12.66
C ASP A 235 -16.29 -19.73 -11.41
N ILE A 236 -16.17 -18.60 -10.70
CA ILE A 236 -17.01 -18.28 -9.54
C ILE A 236 -18.48 -18.20 -9.94
N LEU A 237 -18.77 -17.49 -11.04
CA LEU A 237 -20.12 -17.38 -11.60
C LEU A 237 -20.74 -18.74 -11.92
N ARG A 238 -19.95 -19.65 -12.50
CA ARG A 238 -20.42 -20.99 -12.87
C ARG A 238 -20.64 -21.89 -11.65
N LYS A 239 -19.79 -21.78 -10.62
CA LYS A 239 -19.80 -22.67 -9.46
C LYS A 239 -20.67 -22.16 -8.31
N GLY A 240 -21.02 -20.88 -8.28
CA GLY A 240 -21.75 -20.25 -7.17
C GLY A 240 -20.92 -20.15 -5.87
N TRP A 241 -19.63 -20.46 -5.93
CA TRP A 241 -18.69 -20.53 -4.80
C TRP A 241 -17.23 -20.56 -5.32
N PRO A 242 -16.20 -19.93 -4.70
CA PRO A 242 -16.17 -19.05 -3.52
C PRO A 242 -15.88 -17.56 -3.86
N ILE A 243 -15.72 -16.73 -2.82
CA ILE A 243 -15.25 -15.32 -2.89
C ILE A 243 -13.91 -15.20 -3.63
N LEU A 244 -13.76 -14.19 -4.48
CA LEU A 244 -12.51 -13.83 -5.15
C LEU A 244 -11.53 -13.24 -4.12
N ARG A 245 -10.42 -13.94 -3.85
CA ARG A 245 -9.41 -13.50 -2.88
C ARG A 245 -8.15 -12.92 -3.51
N GLU A 246 -7.71 -13.46 -4.66
CA GLU A 246 -6.44 -13.07 -5.29
C GLU A 246 -6.51 -13.18 -6.81
N VAL A 247 -5.82 -12.28 -7.51
CA VAL A 247 -5.72 -12.22 -8.99
C VAL A 247 -4.31 -11.98 -9.48
#